data_AF-A0A951WNH5-F1
#
_entry.id   AF-A0A951WNH5-F1
#
_cell.length_a   1.000
_cell.length_b   1.000
_cell.length_c   1.000
_cell.angle_alpha   90.00
_cell.angle_beta   90.00
_cell.angle_gamma   90.00
#
_symmetry.space_group_name_H-M   'P 1'
#
loop_
_entity.id
_entity.type
_entity.pdbx_description
1 polymer ?
#
loop_
_entity_poly.entity_id
_entity_poly.type
_entity_poly.pdbx_seq_one_letter_code
_entity_poly.pdbx_strand_id
1 'polypeptide(L)'
;MVEFDGVNFGLFVLIWLVQVIIYPSFHKIDNSCFVDWHSQYTKSISFFVVPLMTAQIILAIMLGLKSGFNFWLNTQICLIAVIWLATFAGAVPCHKILFSGKDFAVINRLIRINWIRTILWTIVSLIDLF
;
A
#
# COMPACT_ATOMS: atom_id res chain seq x y z
N MET A 1 14.28 16.01 10.01
CA MET A 1 13.02 16.03 9.23
C MET A 1 13.29 15.73 7.75
N VAL A 2 14.17 14.77 7.41
CA VAL A 2 14.49 14.45 5.98
C VAL A 2 14.59 12.93 5.75
N GLU A 3 14.46 12.09 6.78
CA GLU A 3 14.93 10.70 6.70
C GLU A 3 13.90 9.69 6.19
N PHE A 4 12.60 10.04 6.06
CA PHE A 4 11.57 9.08 5.59
C PHE A 4 10.57 9.62 4.56
N ASP A 5 10.55 10.93 4.32
CA ASP A 5 9.59 11.61 3.42
C ASP A 5 9.67 11.07 1.98
N GLY A 6 10.88 10.78 1.49
CA GLY A 6 11.07 10.20 0.16
C GLY A 6 10.47 8.79 0.03
N VAL A 7 10.55 7.97 1.08
CA VAL A 7 9.94 6.63 1.10
C VAL A 7 8.41 6.75 1.15
N ASN A 8 7.89 7.64 2.00
CA ASN A 8 6.46 7.90 2.09
C ASN A 8 5.90 8.41 0.77
N PHE A 9 6.56 9.39 0.16
CA PHE A 9 6.15 9.94 -1.13
C PHE A 9 6.21 8.91 -2.25
N GLY A 10 7.24 8.05 -2.28
CA GLY A 10 7.31 6.93 -3.21
C GLY A 10 6.12 5.98 -3.08
N LEU A 11 5.73 5.65 -1.84
CA LEU A 11 4.57 4.81 -1.56
C LEU A 11 3.24 5.50 -1.87
N PHE A 12 3.15 6.81 -1.66
CA PHE A 12 2.03 7.65 -2.09
C PHE A 12 1.84 7.61 -3.61
N VAL A 13 2.89 7.84 -4.40
CA VAL A 13 2.78 7.76 -5.86
C VAL A 13 2.37 6.36 -6.29
N LEU A 14 3.00 5.33 -5.72
CA LEU A 14 2.71 3.94 -6.04
C LEU A 14 1.24 3.58 -5.74
N ILE A 15 0.72 3.94 -4.56
CA ILE A 15 -0.64 3.57 -4.17
C ILE A 15 -1.69 4.23 -5.08
N TRP A 16 -1.46 5.46 -5.53
CA TRP A 16 -2.33 6.16 -6.48
C TRP A 16 -2.32 5.51 -7.86
N LEU A 17 -1.14 5.13 -8.38
CA LEU A 17 -1.05 4.37 -9.63
C LEU A 17 -1.83 3.05 -9.54
N VAL A 18 -1.66 2.34 -8.41
CA VAL A 18 -2.40 1.09 -8.16
C VAL A 18 -3.91 1.33 -8.11
N GLN A 19 -4.34 2.38 -7.39
CA GLN A 19 -5.74 2.68 -7.16
C GLN A 19 -6.48 3.11 -8.43
N VAL A 20 -5.88 3.99 -9.22
CA VAL A 20 -6.55 4.66 -10.34
C VAL A 20 -6.39 3.89 -11.64
N ILE A 21 -5.24 3.24 -11.84
CA ILE A 21 -4.90 2.60 -13.11
C ILE A 21 -4.97 1.08 -12.98
N ILE A 22 -4.24 0.52 -12.03
CA ILE A 22 -3.98 -0.92 -12.04
C ILE A 22 -5.18 -1.73 -11.56
N TYR A 23 -5.74 -1.46 -10.39
CA TYR A 23 -6.86 -2.24 -9.89
C TYR A 23 -8.13 -2.09 -10.74
N PRO A 24 -8.50 -0.89 -11.26
CA PRO A 24 -9.62 -0.78 -12.19
C PRO A 24 -9.43 -1.57 -13.48
N SER A 25 -8.19 -1.75 -13.96
CA SER A 25 -7.92 -2.56 -15.16
C SER A 25 -8.25 -4.05 -14.95
N PHE A 26 -8.26 -4.55 -13.70
CA PHE A 26 -8.61 -5.94 -13.41
C PHE A 26 -10.02 -6.29 -13.90
N HIS A 27 -10.95 -5.32 -13.94
CA HIS A 27 -12.27 -5.53 -14.50
C HIS A 27 -12.25 -5.80 -16.00
N LYS A 28 -11.29 -5.23 -16.71
CA LYS A 28 -11.19 -5.25 -18.18
C LYS A 28 -10.39 -6.43 -18.73
N ILE A 29 -9.60 -7.11 -17.90
CA ILE A 29 -8.80 -8.27 -18.31
C ILE A 29 -9.69 -9.49 -18.48
N ASP A 30 -9.57 -10.22 -19.58
CA ASP A 30 -10.35 -11.44 -19.82
C ASP A 30 -10.09 -12.52 -18.77
N ASN A 31 -11.14 -13.27 -18.42
CA ASN A 31 -11.08 -14.30 -17.38
C ASN A 31 -10.03 -15.38 -17.69
N SER A 32 -9.86 -15.73 -18.97
CA SER A 32 -8.94 -16.78 -19.43
C SER A 32 -7.46 -16.45 -19.18
N CYS A 33 -7.09 -15.17 -19.19
CA CYS A 33 -5.71 -14.71 -19.00
C CYS A 33 -5.47 -14.06 -17.63
N PHE A 34 -6.52 -13.86 -16.83
CA PHE A 34 -6.45 -13.08 -15.59
C PHE A 34 -5.46 -13.65 -14.58
N VAL A 35 -5.47 -14.96 -14.33
CA VAL A 35 -4.62 -15.57 -13.29
C VAL A 35 -3.13 -15.42 -13.65
N ASP A 36 -2.77 -15.68 -14.90
CA ASP A 36 -1.39 -15.54 -15.37
C ASP A 36 -0.93 -14.07 -15.29
N TRP A 37 -1.75 -13.16 -15.79
CA TRP A 37 -1.47 -11.73 -15.74
C TRP A 37 -1.36 -11.21 -14.30
N HIS A 38 -2.30 -11.58 -13.42
CA HIS A 38 -2.33 -11.16 -12.01
C HIS A 38 -1.14 -11.71 -11.24
N SER A 39 -0.73 -12.95 -11.52
CA SER A 39 0.45 -13.57 -10.91
C SER A 39 1.73 -12.84 -11.30
N GLN A 40 1.90 -12.54 -12.59
CA GLN A 40 3.05 -11.78 -13.07
C GLN A 40 3.06 -10.34 -12.53
N TYR A 41 1.92 -9.67 -12.53
CA TYR A 41 1.75 -8.35 -11.95
C TYR A 41 2.10 -8.35 -10.47
N THR A 42 1.53 -9.26 -9.68
CA THR A 42 1.72 -9.32 -8.22
C THR A 42 3.20 -9.52 -7.86
N LYS A 43 3.93 -10.35 -8.62
CA LYS A 43 5.39 -10.50 -8.47
C LYS A 43 6.13 -9.20 -8.81
N SER A 44 5.79 -8.58 -9.94
CA SER A 44 6.46 -7.38 -10.44
C SER A 44 6.27 -6.18 -9.50
N ILE A 45 5.04 -5.95 -9.02
CA ILE A 45 4.76 -4.84 -8.10
C ILE A 45 5.39 -5.09 -6.72
N SER A 46 5.49 -6.34 -6.27
CA SER A 46 6.12 -6.69 -4.98
C SER A 46 7.59 -6.29 -4.93
N PHE A 47 8.31 -6.35 -6.06
CA PHE A 47 9.69 -5.88 -6.15
C PHE A 47 9.85 -4.41 -5.73
N PHE A 48 8.85 -3.55 -6.00
CA PHE A 48 8.88 -2.15 -5.59
C PHE A 48 8.25 -1.93 -4.22
N VAL A 49 7.09 -2.53 -3.96
CA VAL A 49 6.31 -2.28 -2.74
C VAL A 49 7.02 -2.83 -1.50
N VAL A 50 7.57 -4.05 -1.56
CA VAL A 50 8.14 -4.70 -0.38
C VAL A 50 9.34 -3.92 0.15
N PRO A 51 10.37 -3.56 -0.66
CA PRO A 51 11.50 -2.78 -0.15
C PRO A 51 11.09 -1.43 0.43
N LEU A 52 10.17 -0.71 -0.24
CA LEU A 52 9.71 0.59 0.24
C LEU A 52 8.94 0.47 1.57
N MET A 53 7.99 -0.47 1.67
CA MET A 53 7.24 -0.66 2.93
C MET A 53 8.15 -1.15 4.06
N THR A 54 9.12 -2.03 3.77
CA THR A 54 10.11 -2.48 4.75
C THR A 54 11.03 -1.35 5.20
N ALA A 55 11.52 -0.52 4.28
CA ALA A 55 12.30 0.66 4.64
C ALA A 55 11.50 1.62 5.52
N GLN A 56 10.22 1.85 5.19
CA GLN A 56 9.36 2.71 5.97
C GLN A 56 9.23 2.25 7.43
N ILE A 57 8.92 0.98 7.67
CA ILE A 57 8.71 0.50 9.04
C ILE A 57 10.01 0.52 9.85
N ILE A 58 11.16 0.23 9.22
CA ILE A 58 12.48 0.32 9.87
C ILE A 58 12.75 1.77 10.29
N LEU A 59 12.56 2.73 9.37
CA LEU A 59 12.76 4.15 9.65
C LEU A 59 11.81 4.66 10.72
N ALA A 60 10.53 4.28 10.67
CA ALA A 60 9.52 4.64 11.66
C ALA A 60 9.91 4.16 13.07
N ILE A 61 10.41 2.92 13.21
CA ILE A 61 10.89 2.38 14.48
C ILE A 61 12.15 3.12 14.95
N MET A 62 13.15 3.29 14.07
CA MET A 62 14.41 3.96 14.41
C MET A 62 14.18 5.39 14.90
N LEU A 63 13.30 6.14 14.24
CA LEU A 63 12.96 7.51 14.62
C LEU A 63 12.11 7.55 15.89
N GLY A 64 11.14 6.64 16.04
CA GLY A 64 10.32 6.54 17.24
C GLY A 64 11.12 6.25 18.52
N LEU A 65 12.21 5.47 18.42
CA LEU A 65 13.09 5.16 19.55
C LEU A 65 14.06 6.30 19.90
N LYS A 66 14.49 7.08 18.89
CA LYS A 66 15.44 8.19 19.08
C LYS A 66 14.78 9.49 19.50
N SER A 67 13.53 9.68 19.09
CA SER A 67 12.80 10.92 19.31
C SER A 67 12.13 10.91 20.68
N GLY A 68 12.12 12.06 21.37
CA GLY A 68 11.19 12.28 22.46
C GLY A 68 9.74 12.33 21.95
N PHE A 69 8.80 12.78 22.79
CA PHE A 69 7.41 12.92 22.36
C PHE A 69 7.29 13.95 21.22
N ASN A 70 6.97 13.48 20.01
CA ASN A 70 6.66 14.31 18.86
C ASN A 70 5.28 13.90 18.32
N PHE A 71 4.34 14.84 18.38
CA PHE A 71 2.95 14.60 18.00
C PHE A 71 2.78 14.16 16.54
N TRP A 72 3.48 14.82 15.60
CA TRP A 72 3.40 14.53 14.17
C TRP A 72 3.99 13.16 13.83
N LEU A 73 5.18 12.87 14.35
CA LEU A 73 5.84 11.57 14.17
C LEU A 73 4.97 10.42 14.72
N ASN A 74 4.45 10.58 15.94
CA ASN A 74 3.60 9.57 16.55
C ASN A 74 2.30 9.35 15.75
N THR A 75 1.71 10.43 15.23
CA THR A 75 0.53 10.35 14.35
C THR A 75 0.85 9.58 13.07
N GLN A 76 1.98 9.86 12.43
CA GLN A 76 2.40 9.12 11.23
C GLN A 76 2.63 7.64 11.52
N ILE A 77 3.32 7.30 12.61
CA ILE A 77 3.54 5.91 13.03
C ILE A 77 2.20 5.18 13.22
N CYS A 78 1.22 5.82 13.86
CA CYS A 78 -0.12 5.26 14.00
C CYS A 78 -0.81 5.04 12.65
N LEU A 79 -0.75 6.01 11.73
CA LEU A 79 -1.32 5.86 10.38
C LEU A 79 -0.66 4.73 9.60
N ILE A 80 0.67 4.62 9.68
CA ILE A 80 1.46 3.55 9.05
C ILE A 80 1.03 2.18 9.59
N ALA A 81 0.83 2.04 10.90
CA ALA A 81 0.35 0.81 11.49
C ALA A 81 -1.04 0.40 10.94
N VAL A 82 -1.95 1.36 10.78
CA VAL A 82 -3.27 1.11 10.16
C VAL A 82 -3.15 0.72 8.69
N ILE A 83 -2.26 1.37 7.93
CA ILE A 83 -1.97 1.00 6.53
C ILE A 83 -1.46 -0.45 6.45
N TRP A 84 -0.54 -0.83 7.32
CA TRP A 84 -0.02 -2.20 7.40
C TRP A 84 -1.14 -3.19 7.72
N LEU A 85 -2.00 -2.90 8.71
CA LEU A 85 -3.14 -3.74 9.04
C LEU A 85 -4.08 -3.91 7.83
N ALA A 86 -4.45 -2.82 7.16
CA ALA A 86 -5.29 -2.86 5.96
C ALA A 86 -4.64 -3.68 4.82
N THR A 87 -3.32 -3.63 4.71
CA THR A 87 -2.54 -4.38 3.72
C THR A 87 -2.56 -5.88 4.02
N PHE A 88 -2.12 -6.29 5.21
CA PHE A 88 -1.95 -7.71 5.55
C PHE A 88 -3.26 -8.43 5.90
N ALA A 89 -4.21 -7.74 6.55
CA ALA A 89 -5.50 -8.33 6.90
C ALA A 89 -6.57 -8.16 5.81
N GLY A 90 -6.35 -7.25 4.87
CA GLY A 90 -7.32 -6.93 3.81
C GLY A 90 -6.82 -7.28 2.40
N ALA A 91 -5.84 -6.53 1.92
CA ALA A 91 -5.39 -6.61 0.53
C ALA A 91 -4.72 -7.96 0.20
N VAL A 92 -3.82 -8.44 1.06
CA VAL A 92 -3.10 -9.70 0.87
C VAL A 92 -4.05 -10.91 0.75
N PRO A 93 -5.06 -11.10 1.62
CA PRO A 93 -6.07 -12.14 1.45
C PRO A 93 -6.83 -12.04 0.12
N CYS A 94 -7.16 -10.84 -0.34
CA CYS A 94 -7.83 -10.66 -1.63
C CYS A 94 -6.93 -11.13 -2.78
N HIS A 95 -5.64 -10.76 -2.77
CA HIS A 95 -4.68 -11.25 -3.75
C HIS A 95 -4.56 -12.79 -3.73
N LYS A 96 -4.54 -13.41 -2.55
CA LYS A 96 -4.52 -14.87 -2.38
C LYS A 96 -5.69 -15.56 -3.08
N ILE A 97 -6.89 -15.01 -2.95
CA ILE A 97 -8.09 -15.54 -3.62
C ILE A 97 -7.99 -15.37 -5.14
N LEU A 98 -7.50 -14.22 -5.61
CA LEU A 98 -7.39 -13.92 -7.04
C LEU A 98 -6.35 -14.78 -7.78
N PHE A 99 -5.41 -15.41 -7.07
CA PHE A 99 -4.53 -16.43 -7.65
C PHE A 99 -5.28 -17.71 -8.08
N SER A 100 -6.48 -17.96 -7.55
CA SER A 100 -7.31 -19.12 -7.91
C SER A 100 -8.32 -18.83 -9.01
N GLY A 101 -8.47 -17.56 -9.42
CA GLY A 101 -9.43 -17.17 -10.45
C GLY A 101 -9.87 -15.71 -10.33
N LYS A 102 -10.45 -15.19 -11.42
CA LYS A 102 -11.02 -13.85 -11.43
C LYS A 102 -12.37 -13.83 -10.71
N ASP A 103 -12.48 -12.98 -9.70
CA ASP A 103 -13.71 -12.75 -8.96
C ASP A 103 -13.99 -11.25 -8.83
N PHE A 104 -15.10 -10.78 -9.40
CA PHE A 104 -15.48 -9.37 -9.41
C PHE A 104 -15.77 -8.82 -8.01
N ALA A 105 -16.35 -9.61 -7.11
CA ALA A 105 -16.63 -9.19 -5.74
C ALA A 105 -15.32 -9.00 -4.96
N VAL A 106 -14.35 -9.90 -5.16
CA VAL A 106 -13.01 -9.80 -4.56
C VAL A 106 -12.23 -8.62 -5.12
N ILE A 107 -12.29 -8.37 -6.44
CA ILE A 107 -11.68 -7.18 -7.07
C ILE A 107 -12.26 -5.90 -6.47
N ASN A 108 -13.58 -5.79 -6.38
CA ASN A 108 -14.24 -4.62 -5.79
C ASN A 108 -13.87 -4.44 -4.31
N ARG A 109 -13.75 -5.53 -3.56
CA ARG A 109 -13.27 -5.49 -2.16
C ARG A 109 -11.83 -4.99 -2.09
N LEU A 110 -10.95 -5.47 -2.96
CA LEU A 110 -9.55 -5.04 -3.05
C LEU A 110 -9.46 -3.54 -3.34
N ILE A 111 -10.23 -3.03 -4.30
CA ILE A 111 -10.32 -1.59 -4.62
C ILE A 111 -10.78 -0.77 -3.41
N ARG A 112 -11.81 -1.21 -2.69
CA ARG A 112 -12.29 -0.50 -1.48
C ARG A 112 -11.24 -0.46 -0.37
N ILE A 113 -10.54 -1.57 -0.12
CA ILE A 113 -9.45 -1.62 0.87
C ILE A 113 -8.31 -0.68 0.44
N ASN A 114 -8.03 -0.62 -0.86
CA ASN A 114 -6.95 0.21 -1.38
C ASN A 114 -7.27 1.71 -1.35
N TRP A 115 -8.55 2.11 -1.44
CA TRP A 115 -8.96 3.50 -1.16
C TRP A 115 -8.62 3.93 0.26
N ILE A 116 -8.85 3.08 1.26
CA ILE A 116 -8.45 3.36 2.65
C ILE A 116 -6.94 3.62 2.71
N ARG A 117 -6.14 2.74 2.10
CA ARG A 117 -4.67 2.89 2.04
C ARG A 117 -4.26 4.17 1.30
N THR A 118 -4.94 4.50 0.21
CA THR A 118 -4.66 5.70 -0.62
C THR A 118 -4.88 6.98 0.18
N ILE A 119 -5.97 7.07 0.93
CA ILE A 119 -6.28 8.22 1.79
C ILE A 119 -5.24 8.32 2.91
N LEU A 120 -4.95 7.21 3.60
CA LEU A 120 -3.99 7.20 4.71
C LEU A 120 -2.58 7.59 4.25
N TRP A 121 -2.12 7.06 3.11
CA TRP A 121 -0.84 7.44 2.51
C TRP A 121 -0.78 8.91 2.11
N THR A 122 -1.88 9.45 1.58
CA THR A 122 -1.98 10.89 1.27
C THR A 122 -1.83 11.73 2.53
N ILE A 123 -2.49 11.35 3.63
CA ILE A 123 -2.35 12.06 4.91
C ILE A 123 -0.91 11.96 5.44
N VAL A 124 -0.29 10.78 5.38
CA VAL A 124 1.11 10.59 5.82
C VAL A 124 2.05 11.51 5.05
N SER A 125 1.95 11.56 3.71
CA SER A 125 2.77 12.44 2.87
C SER A 125 2.48 13.93 3.05
N LEU A 126 1.25 14.30 3.46
CA LEU A 126 0.95 15.69 3.80
C LEU A 126 1.58 16.10 5.13
N ILE A 127 1.63 15.19 6.13
CA ILE A 127 2.30 15.46 7.40
C ILE A 127 3.80 15.68 7.19
N ASP A 128 4.43 15.00 6.22
CA ASP A 128 5.85 15.21 5.89
C ASP A 128 6.19 16.66 5.44
N LEU A 129 5.18 17.48 5.11
CA LEU A 129 5.36 18.86 4.70
C LEU A 129 5.44 19.87 5.86
N PHE A 130 5.21 19.43 7.11
CA PHE A 130 5.13 20.27 8.31
C PHE A 130 6.21 19.88 9.34
#